data_AF-A0A941EMQ6-F1
#
_entry.id   AF-A0A941EMQ6-F1
#
_cell.length_a   1.000
_cell.length_b   1.000
_cell.length_c   1.000
_cell.angle_alpha   90.00
_cell.angle_beta   90.00
_cell.angle_gamma   90.00
#
_symmetry.space_group_name_H-M   'P 1'
#
loop_
_entity.id
_entity.type
_entity.pdbx_description
1 polymer ?
#
loop_
_entity_poly.entity_id
_entity_poly.type
_entity_poly.pdbx_seq_one_letter_code
_entity_poly.pdbx_strand_id
1 'polypeptide(L)' 'MSSPEIAELPQAHADSPIPAPEPTGNAAVDAALERLRELAERPAAEHPALYDDVHQRLQAALADLGR' A
#
# COMPACT_ATOMS: atom_id res chain seq x y z
N MET A 1 9.60 -27.18 27.89
CA MET A 1 9.73 -25.75 27.58
C MET A 1 8.61 -25.42 26.61
N SER A 2 7.48 -24.90 27.09
CA SER A 2 6.34 -24.57 26.23
C SER A 2 6.42 -23.10 25.85
N SER A 3 6.44 -22.84 24.55
CA SER A 3 6.57 -21.53 23.91
C SER A 3 5.58 -20.51 24.46
N PRO A 4 5.95 -19.22 24.51
CA PRO A 4 4.99 -18.18 24.88
C PRO A 4 3.85 -18.16 23.86
N GLU A 5 2.63 -18.24 24.40
CA GLU A 5 1.38 -17.95 23.69
C GLU A 5 1.52 -16.55 23.08
N ILE A 6 1.69 -16.48 21.75
CA ILE A 6 1.56 -15.19 21.05
C ILE A 6 0.10 -14.80 21.27
N ALA A 7 -0.14 -13.83 22.17
CA ALA A 7 -1.45 -13.27 22.39
C ALA A 7 -2.08 -12.99 21.02
N GLU A 8 -3.18 -13.67 20.73
CA GLU A 8 -3.85 -13.63 19.44
C GLU A 8 -4.26 -12.16 19.21
N LEU A 9 -3.48 -11.45 18.39
CA LEU A 9 -3.83 -10.10 17.97
C LEU A 9 -5.23 -10.17 17.37
N PRO A 10 -6.14 -9.23 17.68
CA PRO A 10 -7.48 -9.23 17.11
C PRO A 10 -7.36 -9.39 15.60
N GLN A 11 -7.83 -10.53 15.08
CA GLN A 11 -7.76 -10.83 13.66
C GLN A 11 -8.59 -9.77 12.95
N ALA A 12 -7.95 -8.89 12.17
CA ALA A 12 -8.68 -7.93 11.36
C ALA A 12 -9.62 -8.71 10.44
N HIS A 13 -10.93 -8.59 10.67
CA HIS A 13 -11.92 -9.23 9.82
C HIS A 13 -11.73 -8.67 8.40
N ALA A 14 -11.47 -9.55 7.43
CA ALA A 14 -11.22 -9.17 6.03
C ALA A 14 -12.37 -8.34 5.41
N ASP A 15 -13.55 -8.36 6.03
CA ASP A 15 -14.76 -7.65 5.63
C ASP A 15 -14.85 -6.20 6.19
N SER A 16 -13.96 -5.83 7.12
CA SER A 16 -13.95 -4.45 7.64
C SER A 16 -13.32 -3.50 6.61
N PRO A 17 -14.02 -2.44 6.18
CA PRO A 17 -13.48 -1.49 5.23
C PRO A 17 -12.24 -0.80 5.83
N ILE A 18 -11.11 -0.93 5.16
CA ILE A 18 -9.89 -0.21 5.55
C ILE A 18 -10.14 1.28 5.23
N PRO A 19 -9.97 2.20 6.22
CA PRO A 19 -10.13 3.62 5.97
C PRO A 19 -9.14 4.08 4.89
N ALA A 20 -9.59 4.95 4.00
CA ALA A 20 -8.73 5.53 2.99
C ALA A 20 -7.56 6.27 3.67
N PRO A 21 -6.32 6.11 3.17
CA PRO A 21 -5.18 6.82 3.73
C PRO A 21 -5.37 8.34 3.56
N GLU A 22 -4.97 9.10 4.58
CA GLU A 22 -4.87 10.56 4.49
C GLU A 22 -3.81 10.95 3.46
N PRO A 23 -4.00 12.06 2.73
CA PRO A 23 -3.00 12.54 1.78
C PRO A 23 -1.70 12.89 2.52
N THR A 24 -0.58 12.51 1.91
CA THR A 24 0.77 12.68 2.46
C THR A 24 1.26 14.13 2.35
N GLY A 25 0.62 14.93 1.49
CA GLY A 25 1.03 16.29 1.17
C GLY A 25 2.10 16.36 0.08
N ASN A 26 2.60 15.22 -0.40
CA ASN A 26 3.47 15.14 -1.57
C ASN A 26 2.65 14.66 -2.77
N ALA A 27 2.44 15.56 -3.74
CA ALA A 27 1.62 15.29 -4.92
C ALA A 27 2.06 14.05 -5.72
N ALA A 28 3.36 13.74 -5.76
CA ALA A 28 3.87 12.55 -6.46
C ALA A 28 3.53 11.26 -5.72
N VAL A 29 3.62 11.27 -4.38
CA VAL A 29 3.24 10.13 -3.52
C VAL A 29 1.73 9.93 -3.56
N ASP A 30 0.95 11.02 -3.43
CA ASP A 30 -0.51 10.96 -3.45
C ASP A 30 -1.03 10.43 -4.80
N ALA A 31 -0.42 10.83 -5.92
CA ALA A 31 -0.76 10.28 -7.24
C ALA A 31 -0.40 8.79 -7.39
N ALA A 32 0.71 8.33 -6.80
CA ALA A 32 1.08 6.92 -6.79
C ALA A 32 0.11 6.08 -5.93
N LEU A 33 -0.36 6.62 -4.81
CA LEU A 33 -1.37 5.97 -3.97
C LEU A 33 -2.75 5.92 -4.66
N GLU A 34 -3.12 6.95 -5.41
CA GLU A 34 -4.35 6.93 -6.21
C GLU A 34 -4.29 5.84 -7.28
N ARG A 35 -3.15 5.69 -7.96
CA ARG A 35 -2.92 4.62 -8.95
C ARG A 35 -3.13 3.23 -8.37
N LEU A 36 -2.76 3.03 -7.10
CA LEU A 36 -2.93 1.76 -6.39
C LEU A 36 -4.41 1.40 -6.18
N ARG A 37 -5.31 2.39 -6.09
CA ARG A 37 -6.75 2.16 -5.91
C ARG A 37 -7.39 1.44 -7.10
N GLU A 38 -6.81 1.57 -8.29
CA GLU A 38 -7.28 0.88 -9.50
C GLU A 38 -7.12 -0.64 -9.45
N LEU A 39 -6.32 -1.18 -8.52
CA LEU A 39 -6.15 -2.63 -8.36
C LEU A 39 -7.47 -3.35 -8.08
N ALA A 40 -8.39 -2.70 -7.34
CA ALA A 40 -9.68 -3.28 -6.99
C ALA A 40 -10.55 -3.56 -8.22
N GLU A 41 -10.35 -2.82 -9.30
CA GLU A 41 -11.13 -2.92 -10.54
C GLU A 41 -10.40 -3.73 -11.62
N ARG A 42 -9.16 -4.19 -11.34
CA ARG A 42 -8.30 -4.88 -12.32
C ARG A 42 -8.14 -6.38 -12.01
N PRO A 43 -7.98 -7.21 -13.06
CA PRO A 43 -7.62 -8.61 -12.88
C PRO A 43 -6.31 -8.79 -12.10
N ALA A 44 -6.25 -9.81 -11.24
CA ALA A 44 -5.07 -10.12 -10.44
C ALA A 44 -3.79 -10.33 -11.27
N ALA A 45 -3.92 -10.79 -12.53
CA ALA A 45 -2.80 -10.97 -13.45
C ALA A 45 -2.11 -9.63 -13.83
N GLU A 46 -2.82 -8.50 -13.75
CA GLU A 46 -2.28 -7.18 -14.05
C GLU A 46 -1.66 -6.49 -12.83
N HIS A 47 -1.93 -7.00 -11.62
CA HIS A 47 -1.47 -6.38 -10.37
C HIS A 47 0.05 -6.23 -10.28
N PRO A 48 0.88 -7.22 -10.67
CA PRO A 48 2.33 -7.10 -10.56
C PRO A 48 2.89 -5.89 -11.32
N ALA A 49 2.42 -5.66 -12.55
CA ALA A 49 2.86 -4.52 -13.36
C ALA A 49 2.47 -3.17 -12.74
N LEU A 50 1.29 -3.10 -12.09
CA LEU A 50 0.84 -1.91 -11.40
C LEU A 50 1.66 -1.66 -10.13
N TYR A 51 1.94 -2.71 -9.34
CA TYR A 51 2.83 -2.60 -8.18
C TYR A 51 4.22 -2.10 -8.57
N ASP A 52 4.80 -2.61 -9.65
CA ASP A 52 6.12 -2.19 -10.13
C ASP A 52 6.13 -0.70 -10.56
N ASP A 53 5.09 -0.24 -11.26
CA ASP A 53 4.93 1.18 -11.64
C ASP A 53 4.82 2.08 -10.39
N VAL A 54 3.99 1.70 -9.42
CA VAL A 54 3.82 2.44 -8.16
C VAL A 54 5.13 2.47 -7.37
N HIS A 55 5.84 1.35 -7.27
CA HIS A 55 7.13 1.28 -6.58
C HIS A 55 8.17 2.21 -7.20
N GLN A 56 8.28 2.23 -8.54
CA GLN A 56 9.22 3.13 -9.22
C GLN A 56 8.89 4.60 -8.97
N ARG A 57 7.61 4.98 -8.99
CA ARG A 57 7.17 6.36 -8.73
C ARG A 57 7.45 6.79 -7.30
N LEU A 58 7.19 5.92 -6.33
CA LEU A 58 7.48 6.20 -4.93
C LEU A 58 8.98 6.34 -4.69
N GLN A 59 9.81 5.48 -5.28
CA GLN A 59 11.27 5.60 -5.20
C GLN A 59 11.77 6.91 -5.82
N ALA A 60 11.23 7.31 -6.98
CA ALA A 60 11.57 8.58 -7.60
C ALA A 60 11.19 9.78 -6.71
N ALA A 61 9.98 9.78 -6.15
CA ALA A 61 9.53 10.84 -5.24
C ALA A 61 10.40 10.95 -3.98
N LEU A 62 10.83 9.82 -3.42
CA LEU A 62 11.74 9.78 -2.28
C LEU A 62 13.15 10.25 -2.64
N ALA A 63 13.66 9.88 -3.82
CA ALA A 63 14.97 10.34 -4.30
C ALA A 63 14.99 11.86 -4.50
N ASP A 64 13.91 12.45 -5.00
CA ASP A 64 13.79 13.90 -5.17
C ASP A 64 13.74 14.66 -3.83
N LEU A 65 13.18 14.06 -2.77
CA LEU A 65 13.17 14.66 -1.42
C LEU A 65 14.55 14.66 -0.75
N GLY A 66 15.41 13.70 -1.11
CA GLY A 66 16.75 13.53 -0.54
C GLY A 66 17.84 14.38 -1.20
N ARG A 67 17.50 15.22 -2.18
CA ARG A 67 18.40 16.14 -2.87
C ARG A 67 18.31 17.55 -2.26
#